data_AF-A0A1A8QHJ3-F1
#
_entry.id   AF-A0A1A8QHJ3-F1
#
_cell.length_a   1.000
_cell.length_b   1.000
_cell.length_c   1.000
_cell.angle_alpha   90.00
_cell.angle_beta   90.00
_cell.angle_gamma   90.00
#
_symmetry.space_group_name_H-M   'P 1'
#
loop_
_entity.id
_entity.type
_entity.pdbx_description
1 polymer ?
#
loop_
_entity_poly.entity_id
_entity_poly.type
_entity_poly.pdbx_seq_one_letter_code
_entity_poly.pdbx_strand_id
1 'polypeptide(L)'
;MSSQTTPVQESEPMTPPLHSPSSPESLHLPTNKFRERSPSPLRGFLIPSPLPTRRNRTYSAAARAAEGPVFTGVCKCFCRSKGHGFITPSDGGADIFVHISDIEGEYVPVEGDEMRYKVCSIPPKNEKVQAVEVTITHLKPGTKHETWGGCVFSS
;
A
#
# COMPACT_ATOMS: atom_id res chain seq x y z
N MET A 1 -62.07 67.97 6.93
CA MET A 1 -62.39 67.77 8.35
C MET A 1 -62.59 66.28 8.58
N SER A 2 -61.79 65.73 9.48
CA SER A 2 -61.53 64.30 9.66
C SER A 2 -62.78 63.50 10.05
N SER A 3 -62.91 62.29 9.49
CA SER A 3 -63.80 61.25 10.00
C SER A 3 -62.95 60.04 10.31
N GLN A 4 -62.98 59.64 11.58
CA GLN A 4 -62.24 58.51 12.15
C GLN A 4 -63.16 57.29 12.11
N THR A 5 -62.65 56.16 11.64
CA THR A 5 -63.30 54.85 11.70
C THR A 5 -62.21 53.80 11.88
N THR A 6 -62.23 53.11 13.01
CA THR A 6 -61.52 51.86 13.32
C THR A 6 -62.21 50.69 12.61
N PRO A 7 -61.53 49.60 12.17
CA PRO A 7 -61.26 48.48 13.11
C PRO A 7 -60.06 47.53 12.79
N VAL A 8 -59.59 46.86 13.86
CA VAL A 8 -59.20 45.44 14.02
C VAL A 8 -58.25 44.78 12.99
N GLN A 9 -57.11 44.28 13.50
CA GLN A 9 -56.51 42.94 13.28
C GLN A 9 -55.15 42.97 14.02
N GLU A 10 -54.54 41.92 14.55
CA GLU A 10 -54.86 40.52 14.85
C GLU A 10 -53.58 40.07 15.59
N SER A 11 -53.74 39.35 16.70
CA SER A 11 -52.61 38.96 17.55
C SER A 11 -51.84 37.79 16.94
N GLU A 12 -50.66 38.05 16.37
CA GLU A 12 -49.68 37.02 16.00
C GLU A 12 -48.75 36.73 17.20
N PRO A 13 -48.53 35.46 17.57
CA PRO A 13 -47.65 35.09 18.67
C PRO A 13 -46.17 35.27 18.26
N MET A 14 -45.40 36.04 19.04
CA MET A 14 -43.95 36.11 18.87
C MET A 14 -43.32 34.74 19.17
N THR A 15 -42.88 34.04 18.13
CA THR A 15 -41.92 32.95 18.25
C THR A 15 -40.54 33.54 18.57
N PRO A 16 -39.83 33.06 19.60
CA PRO A 16 -38.46 33.51 19.83
C PRO A 16 -37.57 32.95 18.71
N PRO A 17 -36.54 33.68 18.25
CA PRO A 17 -35.58 33.13 17.31
C PRO A 17 -34.85 31.97 17.97
N LEU A 18 -34.84 30.81 17.29
CA LEU A 18 -33.98 29.69 17.69
C LEU A 18 -32.52 30.16 17.56
N HIS A 19 -31.87 30.44 18.68
CA HIS A 19 -30.43 30.64 18.71
C HIS A 19 -29.76 29.32 18.32
N SER A 20 -29.12 29.30 17.15
CA SER A 20 -28.15 28.28 16.80
C SER A 20 -27.09 28.22 17.90
N PRO A 21 -26.79 27.05 18.49
CA PRO A 21 -25.69 26.96 19.42
C PRO A 21 -24.41 27.33 18.66
N SER A 22 -23.71 28.35 19.18
CA SER A 22 -22.36 28.69 18.75
C SER A 22 -21.51 27.43 18.80
N SER A 23 -20.99 27.03 17.64
CA SER A 23 -19.99 25.99 17.52
C SER A 23 -18.86 26.30 18.52
N PRO A 24 -18.44 25.35 19.37
CA PRO A 24 -17.25 25.56 20.17
C PRO A 24 -16.06 25.67 19.20
N GLU A 25 -15.57 26.89 19.10
CA GLU A 25 -14.37 27.25 18.39
C GLU A 25 -13.19 26.49 19.03
N SER A 26 -12.38 25.87 18.18
CA SER A 26 -11.11 25.20 18.50
C SER A 26 -11.17 23.81 19.15
N LEU A 27 -11.61 22.80 18.37
CA LEU A 27 -10.87 21.53 18.37
C LEU A 27 -9.54 21.76 17.64
N HIS A 28 -8.55 22.31 18.35
CA HIS A 28 -7.18 22.33 17.88
C HIS A 28 -6.73 20.86 17.75
N LEU A 29 -6.76 20.30 16.53
CA LEU A 29 -5.98 19.10 16.27
C LEU A 29 -4.55 19.45 16.68
N PRO A 30 -3.87 18.62 17.49
CA PRO A 30 -2.47 18.88 17.78
C PRO A 30 -1.77 19.03 16.43
N THR A 31 -1.14 20.19 16.24
CA THR A 31 -0.18 20.40 15.15
C THR A 31 0.67 19.15 15.12
N ASN A 32 0.72 18.51 13.96
CA ASN A 32 1.39 17.24 13.73
C ASN A 32 2.86 17.45 14.11
N LYS A 33 3.15 17.31 15.41
CA LYS A 33 4.48 17.21 15.97
C LYS A 33 5.01 16.04 15.21
N PHE A 34 5.92 16.36 14.29
CA PHE A 34 6.74 15.43 13.55
C PHE A 34 7.17 14.39 14.57
N ARG A 35 6.39 13.30 14.65
CA ARG A 35 6.60 12.27 15.64
C ARG A 35 7.91 11.73 15.15
N GLU A 36 8.96 11.98 15.93
CA GLU A 36 10.22 11.24 15.96
C GLU A 36 9.81 9.77 16.10
N ARG A 37 9.31 9.21 14.99
CA ARG A 37 8.91 7.84 14.81
C ARG A 37 10.25 7.16 14.81
N SER A 38 10.48 6.41 15.87
CA SER A 38 11.66 5.63 16.21
C SER A 38 12.55 5.38 15.00
N PRO A 39 13.87 5.63 15.08
CA PRO A 39 14.82 5.33 14.02
C PRO A 39 15.01 3.82 13.96
N SER A 40 13.95 3.08 13.62
CA SER A 40 14.03 1.66 13.38
C SER A 40 14.89 1.48 12.13
N PRO A 41 16.00 0.72 12.19
CA PRO A 41 16.90 0.47 11.06
C PRO A 41 16.18 -0.11 9.82
N LEU A 42 14.97 -0.63 10.01
CA LEU A 42 14.09 -1.19 8.99
C LEU A 42 13.22 -0.15 8.25
N ARG A 43 13.34 1.16 8.53
CA ARG A 43 12.50 2.20 7.90
C ARG A 43 12.56 2.19 6.37
N GLY A 44 13.71 1.85 5.79
CA GLY A 44 13.88 1.70 4.34
C GLY A 44 12.93 0.67 3.72
N PHE A 45 12.61 -0.39 4.49
CA PHE A 45 11.82 -1.54 4.06
C PHE A 45 10.34 -1.47 4.43
N LEU A 46 9.88 -0.40 5.09
CA LEU A 46 8.46 -0.25 5.49
C LEU A 46 7.58 0.15 4.30
N ILE A 47 6.87 -0.80 3.72
CA ILE A 47 5.94 -0.54 2.61
C ILE A 47 4.59 -0.09 3.20
N PRO A 48 3.94 0.92 2.62
CA PRO A 48 2.64 1.38 3.13
C PRO A 48 1.63 0.23 3.14
N SER A 49 0.90 0.09 4.24
CA SER A 49 -0.26 -0.79 4.31
C SER A 49 -1.47 -0.14 3.61
N PRO A 50 -2.31 -0.92 2.91
CA PRO A 50 -2.16 -2.35 2.64
C PRO A 50 -1.09 -2.61 1.56
N LEU A 51 -0.29 -3.66 1.76
CA LEU A 51 0.71 -4.09 0.79
C LEU A 51 0.02 -4.43 -0.53
N PRO A 52 0.45 -3.88 -1.69
CA PRO A 52 -0.16 -4.24 -2.96
C PRO A 52 0.07 -5.72 -3.23
N THR A 53 -1.00 -6.46 -3.46
CA THR A 53 -0.95 -7.85 -3.91
C THR A 53 -1.38 -7.91 -5.38
N ARG A 54 -1.15 -9.04 -6.05
CA ARG A 54 -1.59 -9.25 -7.44
C ARG A 54 -3.09 -8.96 -7.63
N ARG A 55 -3.93 -9.31 -6.65
CA ARG A 55 -5.40 -9.15 -6.72
C ARG A 55 -5.88 -7.73 -6.41
N ASN A 56 -5.12 -6.98 -5.62
CA ASN A 56 -5.48 -5.63 -5.18
C ASN A 56 -4.78 -4.52 -5.98
N ARG A 57 -3.89 -4.89 -6.92
CA ARG A 57 -3.24 -3.95 -7.84
C ARG A 57 -4.25 -3.41 -8.84
N THR A 58 -4.27 -2.09 -9.06
CA THR A 58 -5.14 -1.46 -10.06
C THR A 58 -4.78 -1.95 -11.47
N TYR A 59 -5.78 -2.12 -12.33
CA TYR A 59 -5.60 -2.56 -13.72
C TYR A 59 -4.53 -1.78 -14.47
N SER A 60 -4.56 -0.44 -14.40
CA SER A 60 -3.57 0.42 -15.08
C SER A 60 -2.14 0.26 -14.55
N ALA A 61 -1.96 -0.09 -13.28
CA ALA A 61 -0.64 -0.36 -12.72
C ALA A 61 -0.12 -1.73 -13.16
N ALA A 62 -1.00 -2.73 -13.26
CA ALA A 62 -0.67 -4.04 -13.80
C ALA A 62 -0.31 -3.96 -15.29
N ALA A 63 -1.11 -3.27 -16.10
CA ALA A 63 -0.87 -3.10 -17.54
C ALA A 63 0.48 -2.42 -17.83
N ARG A 64 0.77 -1.29 -17.16
CA ARG A 64 2.06 -0.60 -17.30
C ARG A 64 3.24 -1.47 -16.88
N ALA A 65 3.10 -2.26 -15.81
CA ALA A 65 4.16 -3.16 -15.39
C ALA A 65 4.36 -4.30 -16.41
N ALA A 66 3.28 -4.84 -16.99
CA ALA A 66 3.33 -5.89 -18.00
C ALA A 66 4.00 -5.43 -19.30
N GLU A 67 3.83 -4.16 -19.70
CA GLU A 67 4.52 -3.54 -20.84
C GLU A 67 5.95 -3.09 -20.51
N GLY A 68 6.33 -3.11 -19.24
CA GLY A 68 7.64 -2.68 -18.76
C GLY A 68 8.77 -3.66 -19.10
N PRO A 69 10.03 -3.20 -18.98
CA PRO A 69 11.20 -4.05 -19.16
C PRO A 69 11.24 -5.18 -18.12
N VAL A 70 11.91 -6.25 -18.51
CA VAL A 70 12.16 -7.42 -17.66
C VAL A 70 13.54 -7.28 -17.04
N PHE A 71 13.62 -7.47 -15.73
CA PHE A 71 14.84 -7.40 -14.95
C PHE A 71 15.19 -8.77 -14.39
N THR A 72 16.46 -8.91 -13.97
CA THR A 72 16.95 -10.05 -13.22
C THR A 72 17.43 -9.62 -11.84
N GLY A 73 17.50 -10.57 -10.93
CA GLY A 73 18.02 -10.36 -9.60
C GLY A 73 18.08 -11.64 -8.80
N VAL A 74 18.52 -11.52 -7.57
CA VAL A 74 18.68 -12.65 -6.65
C VAL A 74 17.76 -12.46 -5.46
N CYS A 75 17.06 -13.53 -5.07
CA CYS A 75 16.28 -13.55 -3.85
C CYS A 75 17.17 -13.26 -2.64
N LYS A 76 16.93 -12.14 -1.97
CA LYS A 76 17.68 -11.77 -0.77
C LYS A 76 17.13 -12.45 0.46
N CYS A 77 15.81 -12.43 0.61
CA CYS A 77 15.12 -13.11 1.69
C CYS A 77 13.67 -13.32 1.31
N PHE A 78 13.08 -14.41 1.79
CA PHE A 78 11.66 -14.66 1.65
C PHE A 78 11.14 -15.41 2.87
N CYS A 79 10.01 -14.98 3.41
CA CYS A 79 9.39 -15.63 4.56
C CYS A 79 7.98 -16.09 4.18
N ARG A 80 7.81 -17.40 3.99
CA ARG A 80 6.53 -18.01 3.62
C ARG A 80 5.40 -17.64 4.57
N SER A 81 5.64 -17.67 5.88
CA SER A 81 4.65 -17.32 6.91
C SER A 81 4.21 -15.86 6.84
N LYS A 82 5.11 -14.96 6.43
CA LYS A 82 4.79 -13.53 6.23
C LYS A 82 4.27 -13.23 4.81
N GLY A 83 4.44 -14.16 3.87
CA GLY A 83 4.01 -14.04 2.49
C GLY A 83 4.79 -13.02 1.65
N HIS A 84 5.98 -12.61 2.08
CA HIS A 84 6.76 -11.61 1.35
C HIS A 84 8.27 -11.72 1.60
N GLY A 85 9.01 -10.99 0.77
CA GLY A 85 10.47 -10.96 0.78
C GLY A 85 11.03 -9.78 -0.02
N PHE A 86 12.31 -9.89 -0.35
CA PHE A 86 13.05 -8.90 -1.12
C PHE A 86 13.97 -9.55 -2.16
N ILE A 87 14.13 -8.88 -3.29
CA ILE A 87 15.02 -9.26 -4.39
C ILE A 87 16.10 -8.18 -4.50
N THR A 88 17.36 -8.59 -4.55
CA THR A 88 18.49 -7.73 -4.90
C THR A 88 18.60 -7.68 -6.43
N PRO A 89 18.46 -6.52 -7.09
CA PRO A 89 18.60 -6.43 -8.54
C PRO A 89 20.03 -6.77 -9.01
N SER A 90 20.16 -7.41 -10.16
CA SER A 90 21.47 -7.71 -10.76
C SER A 90 22.25 -6.45 -11.12
N ASP A 91 21.54 -5.39 -11.53
CA ASP A 91 22.12 -4.09 -11.88
C ASP A 91 22.51 -3.25 -10.64
N GLY A 92 22.35 -3.81 -9.44
CA GLY A 92 22.52 -3.12 -8.17
C GLY A 92 21.33 -2.22 -7.80
N GLY A 93 21.55 -1.36 -6.81
CA GLY A 93 20.50 -0.45 -6.30
C GLY A 93 19.77 -0.97 -5.06
N ALA A 94 18.58 -0.42 -4.81
CA ALA A 94 17.80 -0.75 -3.62
C ALA A 94 17.07 -2.10 -3.79
N ASP A 95 16.95 -2.85 -2.69
CA ASP A 95 16.21 -4.11 -2.71
C ASP A 95 14.74 -3.86 -3.07
N ILE A 96 14.20 -4.72 -3.92
CA ILE A 96 12.84 -4.62 -4.43
C ILE A 96 11.94 -5.57 -3.65
N PHE A 97 10.81 -5.07 -3.20
CA PHE A 97 9.83 -5.88 -2.49
C PHE A 97 9.15 -6.90 -3.39
N VAL A 98 8.94 -8.12 -2.89
CA VAL A 98 8.14 -9.15 -3.56
C VAL A 98 7.08 -9.70 -2.61
N HIS A 99 5.87 -9.90 -3.13
CA HIS A 99 4.77 -10.54 -2.41
C HIS A 99 4.50 -11.92 -3.01
N ILE A 100 4.12 -12.91 -2.17
CA ILE A 100 3.84 -14.30 -2.57
C ILE A 100 2.86 -14.40 -3.74
N SER A 101 1.87 -13.50 -3.83
CA SER A 101 0.89 -13.49 -4.92
C SER A 101 1.47 -13.19 -6.29
N ASP A 102 2.63 -12.56 -6.35
CA ASP A 102 3.31 -12.15 -7.57
C ASP A 102 4.40 -13.14 -8.01
N ILE A 103 4.64 -14.18 -7.21
CA ILE A 103 5.57 -15.25 -7.54
C ILE A 103 4.82 -16.33 -8.31
N GLU A 104 5.36 -16.67 -9.47
CA GLU A 104 4.89 -17.71 -10.36
C GLU A 104 5.72 -18.99 -10.18
N GLY A 105 5.14 -20.12 -10.57
CA GLY A 105 5.75 -21.43 -10.44
C GLY A 105 5.44 -22.12 -9.12
N GLU A 106 6.05 -23.29 -8.94
CA GLU A 106 5.74 -24.20 -7.84
C GLU A 106 6.65 -24.03 -6.62
N TYR A 107 7.85 -23.48 -6.80
CA TYR A 107 8.86 -23.37 -5.75
C TYR A 107 8.64 -22.16 -4.85
N VAL A 108 8.88 -22.38 -3.55
CA VAL A 108 9.01 -21.33 -2.55
C VAL A 108 10.39 -20.70 -2.72
N PRO A 109 10.49 -19.37 -2.93
CA PRO A 109 11.77 -18.70 -2.99
C PRO A 109 12.68 -18.94 -1.79
N VAL A 110 13.95 -19.20 -2.07
CA VAL A 110 15.02 -19.30 -1.08
C VAL A 110 16.09 -18.25 -1.37
N GLU A 111 16.80 -17.83 -0.33
CA GLU A 111 17.91 -16.88 -0.47
C GLU A 111 18.98 -17.43 -1.42
N GLY A 112 19.30 -16.63 -2.44
CA GLY A 112 20.26 -16.94 -3.50
C GLY A 112 19.65 -17.51 -4.78
N ASP A 113 18.33 -17.69 -4.85
CA ASP A 113 17.65 -18.04 -6.10
C ASP A 113 17.74 -16.90 -7.11
N GLU A 114 18.06 -17.23 -8.35
CA GLU A 114 18.00 -16.28 -9.45
C GLU A 114 16.56 -16.14 -9.93
N MET A 115 16.14 -14.90 -10.14
CA MET A 115 14.78 -14.55 -10.49
C MET A 115 14.74 -13.57 -11.64
N ARG A 116 13.66 -13.70 -12.41
CA ARG A 116 13.25 -12.74 -13.41
C ARG A 116 11.95 -12.08 -12.95
N TYR A 117 11.85 -10.77 -13.11
CA TYR A 117 10.70 -10.00 -12.65
C TYR A 117 10.50 -8.74 -13.47
N LYS A 118 9.31 -8.15 -13.35
CA LYS A 118 9.03 -6.78 -13.79
C LYS A 118 8.81 -5.88 -12.59
N VAL A 119 8.87 -4.57 -12.81
CA VAL A 119 8.77 -3.58 -11.75
C VAL A 119 7.45 -2.82 -11.84
N CYS A 120 6.75 -2.72 -10.73
CA CYS A 120 5.54 -1.92 -10.58
C CYS A 120 5.72 -0.90 -9.46
N SER A 121 5.44 0.38 -9.73
CA SER A 121 5.40 1.42 -8.69
C SER A 121 4.21 1.24 -7.76
N ILE A 122 4.41 1.48 -6.47
CA ILE A 122 3.38 1.33 -5.44
C ILE A 122 2.64 2.67 -5.26
N PRO A 123 1.34 2.76 -5.64
CA PRO A 123 0.53 3.96 -5.44
C PRO A 123 0.25 4.21 -3.95
N PRO A 124 -0.19 5.42 -3.55
CA PRO A 124 -0.45 6.59 -4.40
C PRO A 124 0.80 7.43 -4.71
N LYS A 125 1.86 7.30 -3.92
CA LYS A 125 3.05 8.17 -4.02
C LYS A 125 4.08 7.71 -5.06
N ASN A 126 4.05 6.44 -5.47
CA ASN A 126 4.98 5.85 -6.44
C ASN A 126 6.47 5.95 -6.03
N GLU A 127 6.76 6.14 -4.73
CA GLU A 127 8.13 6.23 -4.19
C GLU A 127 8.81 4.87 -4.05
N LYS A 128 8.00 3.80 -3.90
CA LYS A 128 8.47 2.43 -3.72
C LYS A 128 8.09 1.58 -4.92
N VAL A 129 8.87 0.55 -5.15
CA VAL A 129 8.67 -0.41 -6.23
C VAL A 129 8.45 -1.81 -5.68
N GLN A 130 7.68 -2.59 -6.44
CA GLN A 130 7.39 -3.99 -6.18
C GLN A 130 7.76 -4.81 -7.42
N ALA A 131 8.37 -5.96 -7.18
CA ALA A 131 8.58 -7.00 -8.18
C ALA A 131 7.25 -7.72 -8.45
N VAL A 132 6.88 -7.79 -9.72
CA VAL A 132 5.68 -8.44 -10.24
C VAL A 132 6.05 -9.42 -11.34
N GLU A 133 5.17 -10.37 -11.66
CA GLU A 133 5.44 -11.42 -12.66
C GLU A 133 6.79 -12.11 -12.37
N VAL A 134 7.00 -12.50 -11.11
CA VAL A 134 8.28 -13.03 -10.63
C VAL A 134 8.36 -14.50 -10.95
N THR A 135 9.38 -14.91 -11.70
CA THR A 135 9.67 -16.32 -11.99
C THR A 135 11.07 -16.66 -11.47
N ILE A 136 11.21 -17.79 -10.77
CA ILE A 136 12.53 -18.32 -10.41
C ILE A 136 13.14 -18.96 -11.66
N THR A 137 14.32 -18.47 -12.08
CA THR A 137 15.02 -18.96 -13.27
C THR A 137 16.06 -20.01 -12.93
N HIS A 138 16.79 -19.83 -11.83
CA HIS A 138 17.76 -20.81 -11.34
C HIS A 138 17.59 -20.99 -9.84
N LEU A 139 17.33 -22.23 -9.42
CA LEU A 139 17.34 -22.61 -8.02
C LEU A 139 18.78 -22.62 -7.52
N LYS A 140 19.02 -22.04 -6.35
CA LYS A 140 20.34 -22.09 -5.71
C LYS A 140 20.78 -23.54 -5.53
N PRO A 141 21.93 -23.96 -6.09
CA PRO A 141 22.46 -25.31 -5.91
C PRO A 141 22.81 -25.63 -4.46
N GLY A 142 22.71 -26.89 -4.07
CA GLY A 142 23.10 -27.35 -2.73
C GLY A 142 22.19 -26.85 -1.60
N THR A 143 21.01 -26.34 -1.95
CA THR A 143 20.00 -25.87 -0.99
C THR A 143 18.74 -26.71 -1.13
N LYS A 144 18.05 -26.97 0.00
CA LYS A 144 16.76 -27.64 -0.04
C LYS A 144 15.69 -26.64 -0.50
N HIS A 145 14.99 -27.00 -1.55
CA HIS A 145 13.87 -26.24 -2.10
C HIS A 145 12.56 -26.90 -1.71
N GLU A 146 11.56 -26.09 -1.36
CA GLU A 146 10.21 -26.57 -1.07
C GLU A 146 9.26 -26.03 -2.14
N THR A 147 8.20 -26.76 -2.47
CA THR A 147 7.10 -26.21 -3.25
C THR A 147 5.97 -25.68 -2.37
N TRP A 148 5.09 -24.85 -2.95
CA TRP A 148 3.91 -24.37 -2.23
C TRP A 148 3.02 -25.50 -1.69
N GLY A 149 3.07 -26.68 -2.32
CA GLY A 149 2.37 -27.90 -1.91
C GLY A 149 3.09 -28.74 -0.84
N GLY A 150 4.28 -28.36 -0.40
CA GLY A 150 5.01 -29.04 0.67
C GLY A 150 5.99 -30.14 0.22
N CYS A 151 6.23 -30.30 -1.08
CA CYS A 151 7.23 -31.25 -1.57
C CYS A 151 8.64 -30.63 -1.45
N VAL A 152 9.62 -31.40 -0.97
CA VAL A 152 10.99 -30.94 -0.77
C VAL A 152 11.93 -31.59 -1.78
N PHE A 153 12.73 -30.76 -2.45
CA PHE A 153 13.72 -31.14 -3.44
C PHE A 153 15.11 -30.70 -3.00
N SER A 154 16.14 -31.42 -3.41
CA SER A 154 17.54 -31.00 -3.28
C SER A 154 18.08 -30.69 -4.67
N SER A 155 18.55 -29.46 -4.88
CA SER A 155 19.20 -29.00 -6.11
C SER A 155 20.71 -29.21 -6.10
#